data_AF-A0A355GKH7-F1
#
_entry.id   AF-A0A355GKH7-F1
#
_cell.length_a   1.000
_cell.length_b   1.000
_cell.length_c   1.000
_cell.angle_alpha   90.00
_cell.angle_beta   90.00
_cell.angle_gamma   90.00
#
_symmetry.space_group_name_H-M   'P 1'
#
loop_
_entity.id
_entity.type
_entity.pdbx_description
1 polymer ?
#
loop_
_entity_poly.entity_id
_entity_poly.type
_entity_poly.pdbx_seq_one_letter_code
_entity_poly.pdbx_strand_id
1 'polypeptide(L)' 'MEFGILIFVVLAWLIGLGLTILGIVFWIWMLIDCLKYEPSEGNDKVIWVLVIVLLNWVGALVYYIVRRPERIKQMGQ' A
#
# COMPACT_ATOMS: atom_id res chain seq x y z
N MET A 1 -31.72 23.84 -2.74
CA MET A 1 -30.46 23.76 -3.52
C MET A 1 -29.25 23.74 -2.58
N GLU A 2 -29.14 24.67 -1.63
CA GLU A 2 -27.98 24.78 -0.72
C GLU A 2 -27.77 23.57 0.21
N PHE A 3 -28.84 23.04 0.82
CA PHE A 3 -28.75 21.86 1.70
C PHE A 3 -28.26 20.58 0.98
N GLY A 4 -28.66 20.39 -0.28
CA GLY A 4 -28.22 19.25 -1.09
C GLY A 4 -26.74 19.32 -1.45
N ILE A 5 -26.22 20.52 -1.74
CA ILE A 5 -24.80 20.75 -1.98
C ILE A 5 -23.99 20.45 -0.72
N LEU A 6 -24.45 20.91 0.45
CA LEU A 6 -23.78 20.66 1.72
C LEU A 6 -23.65 19.15 2.01
N ILE A 7 -24.74 18.39 1.86
CA ILE A 7 -24.72 16.94 2.06
C ILE A 7 -23.75 16.27 1.09
N PHE A 8 -23.79 16.62 -0.19
CA PHE A 8 -22.90 16.05 -1.20
C PHE A 8 -21.43 16.30 -0.86
N VAL A 9 -21.07 17.53 -0.46
CA VAL A 9 -19.71 17.89 -0.05
C VAL A 9 -19.28 17.08 1.16
N VAL A 10 -20.12 16.98 2.20
CA VAL A 10 -19.81 16.18 3.40
C VAL A 10 -19.58 14.71 3.05
N LEU A 11 -20.44 14.11 2.22
CA LEU A 11 -20.27 12.72 1.79
C LEU A 11 -18.97 12.52 0.99
N ALA A 12 -18.65 13.42 0.07
CA ALA A 12 -17.40 13.37 -0.69
C ALA A 12 -16.17 13.44 0.23
N TRP A 13 -16.20 14.31 1.25
CA TRP A 13 -15.14 14.40 2.25
C TRP A 13 -14.99 13.12 3.08
N LEU A 14 -16.11 12.54 3.55
CA LEU A 14 -16.07 11.29 4.32
C LEU A 14 -15.52 10.13 3.49
N ILE A 15 -15.90 10.03 2.21
CA ILE A 15 -15.38 9.02 1.29
C ILE A 15 -13.88 9.25 1.05
N GLY A 16 -13.46 10.48 0.78
CA GLY A 16 -12.05 10.82 0.58
C GLY A 16 -11.19 10.50 1.81
N LEU A 17 -11.71 10.76 3.02
CA LEU A 17 -11.05 10.40 4.27
C LEU A 17 -10.93 8.88 4.42
N GLY A 18 -12.00 8.15 4.15
CA GLY A 18 -12.00 6.68 4.19
C GLY A 18 -10.97 6.07 3.23
N LEU A 19 -10.93 6.53 1.99
CA LEU A 19 -9.96 6.06 0.99
C LEU A 19 -8.52 6.37 1.40
N THR A 20 -8.27 7.53 2.00
CA THR A 20 -6.94 7.90 2.49
C THR A 20 -6.48 6.98 3.61
N ILE A 21 -7.35 6.69 4.58
CA ILE A 21 -7.06 5.76 5.68
C ILE A 21 -6.76 4.36 5.13
N LEU A 22 -7.58 3.86 4.19
CA LEU A 22 -7.35 2.55 3.56
C LEU A 22 -6.02 2.52 2.81
N GLY A 23 -5.67 3.59 2.09
CA GLY A 23 -4.38 3.72 1.40
C GLY A 23 -3.19 3.66 2.36
N ILE A 24 -3.28 4.34 3.51
CA ILE A 24 -2.23 4.31 4.54
C ILE A 24 -2.12 2.92 5.18
N VAL A 25 -3.25 2.30 5.55
CA VAL A 25 -3.26 0.95 6.12
C VAL A 25 -2.65 -0.05 5.15
N PHE A 26 -3.03 0.01 3.87
CA PHE A 26 -2.46 -0.84 2.83
C PHE A 26 -0.96 -0.61 2.65
N TRP A 27 -0.51 0.65 2.62
CA TRP A 27 0.89 1.00 2.49
C TRP A 27 1.74 0.45 3.64
N ILE A 28 1.31 0.67 4.89
CA ILE A 28 2.00 0.16 6.07
C ILE A 28 1.99 -1.37 6.08
N TRP A 29 0.87 -2.00 5.74
CA TRP A 29 0.79 -3.45 5.69
C TRP A 29 1.78 -4.05 4.70
N MET A 30 1.93 -3.44 3.51
CA MET A 30 2.93 -3.90 2.52
C MET A 30 4.36 -3.67 2.97
N LEU A 31 4.64 -2.58 3.69
CA LEU A 31 5.96 -2.36 4.28
C LEU A 31 6.28 -3.44 5.33
N ILE A 32 5.32 -3.79 6.20
CA ILE A 32 5.48 -4.86 7.19
C ILE A 32 5.69 -6.22 6.51
N ASP A 33 4.90 -6.54 5.48
CA ASP A 33 5.03 -7.77 4.71
C ASP A 33 6.43 -7.88 4.07
N CYS A 34 6.90 -6.80 3.44
CA CYS A 34 8.24 -6.71 2.87
C CYS A 34 9.34 -6.95 3.91
N LEU A 35 9.31 -6.22 5.03
CA LEU A 35 10.34 -6.34 6.07
C LEU A 35 10.39 -7.74 6.69
N LYS A 36 9.22 -8.38 6.86
CA LYS A 36 9.09 -9.67 7.54
C LYS A 36 9.44 -10.85 6.64
N TYR A 37 9.02 -10.83 5.39
CA TYR A 37 9.05 -12.00 4.54
C TYR A 37 10.09 -11.95 3.43
N GLU A 38 10.56 -10.75 3.02
CA GLU A 38 11.65 -10.70 2.05
C GLU A 38 12.92 -11.34 2.61
N PRO A 39 13.71 -12.04 1.77
CA PRO A 39 14.96 -12.63 2.19
C PRO A 39 15.92 -11.54 2.66
N SER A 40 16.68 -11.81 3.72
CA SER A 40 17.74 -10.89 4.16
C SER A 40 19.04 -11.07 3.37
N GLU A 41 19.07 -12.04 2.45
CA GLU A 41 20.20 -12.25 1.54
C GLU A 41 20.08 -11.36 0.31
N GLY A 42 21.19 -10.76 -0.10
CA GLY A 42 21.24 -9.84 -1.23
C GLY A 42 20.54 -8.51 -0.96
N ASN A 43 20.12 -7.84 -2.04
CA ASN A 43 19.61 -6.46 -1.99
C ASN A 43 18.09 -6.35 -2.15
N ASP A 44 17.38 -7.45 -2.42
CA ASP A 44 15.95 -7.44 -2.76
C ASP A 44 15.11 -6.75 -1.69
N LYS A 45 15.33 -7.10 -0.40
CA LYS A 45 14.62 -6.46 0.72
C LYS A 45 14.80 -4.96 0.74
N VAL A 46 16.04 -4.48 0.61
CA VAL A 46 16.34 -3.04 0.65
C VAL A 46 15.72 -2.32 -0.55
N ILE A 47 15.82 -2.90 -1.75
CA ILE A 47 15.23 -2.34 -2.96
C ILE A 47 13.71 -2.21 -2.80
N TRP A 48 13.03 -3.26 -2.35
CA TRP A 48 11.57 -3.23 -2.20
C TRP A 48 11.09 -2.32 -1.08
N VAL A 49 11.82 -2.24 0.04
CA VAL A 49 11.56 -1.23 1.08
C VAL A 49 11.66 0.17 0.50
N LEU A 50 12.70 0.48 -0.29
CA LEU A 50 12.86 1.79 -0.93
C LEU A 50 11.73 2.08 -1.91
N VAL A 51 11.33 1.10 -2.74
CA VAL A 51 10.20 1.24 -3.67
C VAL A 51 8.91 1.57 -2.90
N ILE A 52 8.61 0.84 -1.83
CA ILE A 52 7.40 1.06 -1.02
C ILE A 52 7.43 2.43 -0.32
N VAL A 53 8.55 2.80 0.29
CA VAL A 53 8.66 4.06 1.06
C VAL A 53 8.65 5.29 0.14
N LEU A 54 9.38 5.27 -0.97
CA LEU A 54 9.49 6.43 -1.85
C LEU A 54 8.26 6.64 -2.72
N LEU A 55 7.60 5.56 -3.16
CA LEU A 55 6.40 5.64 -4.02
C LEU A 55 5.10 5.51 -3.24
N ASN A 56 5.14 5.44 -1.91
CA ASN A 56 3.97 5.33 -1.03
C ASN A 56 3.01 4.20 -1.46
N TRP A 57 1.71 4.48 -1.51
CA TRP A 57 0.67 3.52 -1.89
C TRP A 57 0.87 2.91 -3.28
N VAL A 58 1.51 3.64 -4.22
CA VAL A 58 1.87 3.11 -5.54
C VAL A 58 2.97 2.05 -5.41
N GLY A 59 4.00 2.31 -4.61
CA GLY A 59 5.06 1.34 -4.33
C GLY A 59 4.54 0.09 -3.63
N ALA A 60 3.64 0.27 -2.67
CA ALA A 60 2.94 -0.84 -2.01
C ALA A 60 2.11 -1.67 -3.00
N LEU A 61 1.42 -1.03 -3.96
CA LEU A 61 0.63 -1.73 -4.97
C LEU A 61 1.52 -2.55 -5.91
N VAL A 62 2.62 -1.98 -6.37
CA VAL A 62 3.59 -2.69 -7.22
C VAL A 62 4.19 -3.87 -6.46
N TYR A 63 4.60 -3.68 -5.20
CA TYR A 63 5.09 -4.78 -4.37
C TYR A 63 4.05 -5.89 -4.20
N TYR A 64 2.79 -5.54 -3.93
CA TYR A 64 1.71 -6.50 -3.72
C TYR A 64 1.43 -7.36 -4.96
N ILE A 65 1.42 -6.75 -6.16
CA ILE A 65 1.04 -7.44 -7.40
C ILE A 65 2.23 -8.16 -8.02
N VAL A 66 3.41 -7.55 -8.00
CA VAL A 66 4.59 -8.05 -8.73
C VAL A 66 5.47 -8.89 -7.81
N ARG A 67 5.96 -8.31 -6.72
CA ARG A 67 6.98 -8.94 -5.89
C ARG A 67 6.44 -10.04 -4.99
N ARG A 68 5.35 -9.76 -4.28
CA ARG A 68 4.81 -10.67 -3.26
C ARG A 68 4.49 -12.07 -3.85
N PRO A 69 3.83 -12.20 -5.01
CA PRO A 69 3.59 -13.51 -5.63
C PRO A 69 4.88 -14.18 -6.11
N GLU A 70 5.83 -13.41 -6.64
CA GLU A 70 7.13 -13.93 -7.09
C GLU A 70 7.92 -14.51 -5.92
N ARG A 71 8.02 -13.79 -4.81
CA ARG A 71 8.66 -14.26 -3.58
C ARG A 71 8.01 -15.54 -3.07
N ILE A 72 6.68 -15.60 -3.04
CA ILE A 72 5.92 -16.79 -2.63
C ILE A 72 6.28 -17.99 -3.52
N LYS A 73 6.38 -17.79 -4.84
CA LYS A 73 6.77 -18.83 -5.79
C LYS A 73 8.21 -19.30 -5.58
N GLN A 74 9.14 -18.39 -5.24
CA GLN A 74 10.55 -18.70 -5.01
C GLN A 74 10.79 -19.40 -3.67
N MET A 75 10.06 -19.00 -2.62
CA MET A 75 10.30 -19.42 -1.23
C MET A 75 9.28 -20.43 -0.69
N GLY A 76 8.23 -20.77 -1.45
CA GLY A 76 7.20 -21.74 -1.05
C GLY A 76 6.39 -21.34 0.18
N GLN A 77 6.27 -20.03 0.46
CA GLN A 77 5.56 -19.47 1.62
C GLN A 77 4.07 -19.24 1.36
#